data_AF-A0A4Q7NSR2-F1
#
_entry.id   AF-A0A4Q7NSR2-F1
#
_cell.length_a   1.000
_cell.length_b   1.000
_cell.length_c   1.000
_cell.angle_alpha   90.00
_cell.angle_beta   90.00
_cell.angle_gamma   90.00
#
_symmetry.space_group_name_H-M   'P 1'
#
loop_
_entity.id
_entity.type
_entity.pdbx_description
1 polymer ?
#
loop_
_entity_poly.entity_id
_entity_poly.type
_entity_poly.pdbx_seq_one_letter_code
_entity_poly.pdbx_strand_id
1 'polypeptide(L)'
;MGWRRGTPLSERTVPPPSRTGDTPQHCWVQDPEGHPGRWPAVLLAWGRGPDGGWRGRVAYAARTSAGDVVLVECWATALALAPLAPPRLG
;
A
#
# COMPACT_ATOMS: atom_id res chain seq x y z
N MET A 1 -10.06 -11.25 -49.07
CA MET A 1 -10.63 -11.59 -47.74
C MET A 1 -9.66 -11.07 -46.68
N GLY A 2 -9.94 -9.94 -46.04
CA GLY A 2 -9.03 -9.32 -45.06
C GLY A 2 -9.72 -9.17 -43.70
N TRP A 3 -9.25 -9.89 -42.68
CA TRP A 3 -9.73 -9.70 -41.32
C TRP A 3 -9.16 -8.40 -40.76
N ARG A 4 -10.02 -7.42 -40.47
CA ARG A 4 -9.63 -6.29 -39.62
C ARG A 4 -9.51 -6.81 -38.19
N ARG A 5 -8.29 -6.79 -37.65
CA ARG A 5 -8.07 -6.99 -36.21
C ARG A 5 -8.86 -5.91 -35.47
N GLY A 6 -9.89 -6.31 -34.71
CA GLY A 6 -10.56 -5.41 -33.80
C GLY A 6 -9.62 -4.95 -32.69
N THR A 7 -9.89 -3.79 -32.11
CA THR A 7 -9.14 -3.21 -30.99
C THR A 7 -9.00 -4.24 -29.86
N PRO A 8 -7.78 -4.58 -29.41
CA PRO A 8 -7.59 -5.52 -28.31
C PRO A 8 -8.27 -5.01 -27.04
N LEU A 9 -8.74 -5.93 -26.20
CA LEU A 9 -9.46 -5.60 -24.96
C LEU A 9 -8.65 -4.68 -24.01
N SER A 10 -7.32 -4.75 -24.06
CA SER A 10 -6.41 -3.87 -23.32
C SER A 10 -6.55 -2.39 -23.67
N GLU A 11 -6.97 -2.09 -24.92
CA GLU A 11 -7.15 -0.71 -25.41
C GLU A 11 -8.58 -0.20 -25.24
N ARG A 12 -9.54 -1.05 -24.86
CA ARG A 12 -10.93 -0.62 -24.59
C ARG A 12 -11.16 -0.10 -23.18
N THR A 13 -10.18 -0.24 -22.28
CA THR A 13 -10.30 0.24 -20.92
C THR A 13 -9.55 1.54 -20.79
N VAL A 14 -10.25 2.67 -20.95
CA VAL A 14 -9.79 3.91 -20.32
C VAL A 14 -10.02 3.69 -18.83
N PRO A 15 -8.98 3.55 -17.99
CA PRO A 15 -9.20 3.45 -16.56
C PRO A 15 -9.91 4.73 -16.12
N PRO A 16 -10.98 4.64 -15.31
CA PRO A 16 -11.58 5.84 -14.73
C PRO A 16 -10.48 6.63 -13.99
N PRO A 17 -10.60 7.96 -13.84
CA PRO A 17 -9.66 8.71 -13.01
C PRO A 17 -9.60 8.02 -11.66
N SER A 18 -8.42 7.51 -11.31
CA SER A 18 -8.21 6.75 -10.09
C SER A 18 -8.65 7.63 -8.93
N ARG A 19 -9.68 7.19 -8.19
CA ARG A 19 -9.98 7.80 -6.90
C ARG A 19 -8.70 7.69 -6.09
N THR A 20 -8.22 8.81 -5.58
CA THR A 20 -7.03 8.86 -4.73
C THR A 20 -7.27 7.91 -3.55
N GLY A 21 -6.72 6.70 -3.62
CA GLY A 21 -7.04 5.60 -2.69
C GLY A 21 -7.06 4.18 -3.29
N ASP A 22 -7.17 4.03 -4.63
CA ASP A 22 -7.25 2.70 -5.26
C ASP A 22 -5.88 2.16 -5.75
N THR A 23 -4.84 2.99 -5.76
CA THR A 23 -3.48 2.58 -6.15
C THR A 23 -2.64 2.35 -4.90
N PRO A 24 -1.91 1.22 -4.80
CA PRO A 24 -1.00 0.99 -3.69
C PRO A 24 0.03 2.12 -3.55
N GLN A 25 0.20 2.63 -2.33
CA GLN A 25 1.09 3.78 -2.06
C GLN A 25 2.20 3.37 -1.11
N HIS A 26 3.44 3.77 -1.41
CA HIS A 26 4.52 3.61 -0.44
C HIS A 26 4.30 4.53 0.77
N CYS A 27 4.43 3.95 1.95
CA CYS A 27 4.33 4.66 3.21
C CYS A 27 5.34 4.09 4.23
N TRP A 28 5.30 4.66 5.42
CA TRP A 28 5.97 4.15 6.60
C TRP A 28 4.94 3.72 7.62
N VAL A 29 5.17 2.58 8.26
CA VAL A 29 4.48 2.18 9.49
C VAL A 29 5.36 2.55 10.68
N GLN A 30 4.80 3.25 11.66
CA GLN A 30 5.48 3.71 12.86
C GLN A 30 5.05 2.89 14.07
N ASP A 31 6.04 2.35 14.78
CA ASP A 31 5.92 1.62 16.04
C ASP A 31 4.76 0.60 16.07
N PRO A 32 4.66 -0.31 15.07
CA PRO A 32 3.68 -1.37 15.13
C PRO A 32 3.91 -2.27 16.35
N GLU A 33 2.82 -2.77 16.91
CA GLU A 33 2.85 -3.63 18.11
C GLU A 33 3.80 -4.82 17.91
N GLY A 34 4.68 -5.05 18.89
CA GLY A 34 5.71 -6.09 18.86
C GLY A 34 6.92 -5.79 17.98
N HIS A 35 6.92 -4.71 17.19
CA HIS A 35 7.98 -4.36 16.25
C HIS A 35 8.25 -2.84 16.26
N PRO A 36 8.79 -2.27 17.36
CA PRO A 36 9.05 -0.84 17.45
C PRO A 36 10.00 -0.36 16.33
N GLY A 37 9.84 0.90 15.90
CA GLY A 37 10.62 1.51 14.84
C GLY A 37 9.80 1.94 13.62
N ARG A 38 10.51 2.30 12.54
CA ARG A 38 9.90 2.81 11.30
C ARG A 38 10.13 1.82 10.16
N TRP A 39 9.04 1.31 9.59
CA TRP A 39 9.08 0.23 8.61
C TRP A 39 8.58 0.69 7.24
N PRO A 40 9.33 0.47 6.15
CA PRO A 40 8.86 0.79 4.82
C PRO A 40 7.74 -0.17 4.44
N ALA A 41 6.64 0.37 3.93
CA ALA A 41 5.42 -0.37 3.69
C ALA A 41 4.72 0.06 2.40
N VAL A 42 3.78 -0.77 1.98
CA VAL A 42 2.80 -0.45 0.93
C VAL A 42 1.42 -0.38 1.57
N LEU A 43 0.79 0.78 1.49
CA LEU A 43 -0.62 0.98 1.81
C LEU A 43 -1.48 0.45 0.66
N LEU A 44 -2.29 -0.55 0.96
CA LEU A 44 -3.10 -1.30 0.00
C LEU A 44 -4.54 -0.81 -0.07
N ALA A 45 -5.09 -0.36 1.07
CA ALA A 45 -6.48 0.09 1.16
C ALA A 45 -6.71 0.95 2.40
N TRP A 46 -7.76 1.77 2.36
CA TRP A 46 -8.32 2.46 3.53
C TRP A 46 -9.62 1.81 3.99
N GLY A 47 -9.88 1.85 5.30
CA GLY A 47 -11.09 1.33 5.92
C GLY A 47 -11.40 2.05 7.22
N ARG A 48 -12.61 1.84 7.76
CA ARG A 48 -13.03 2.38 9.05
C ARG A 48 -12.91 1.32 10.15
N GLY A 49 -12.34 1.71 11.29
CA GLY A 49 -12.28 0.90 12.50
C GLY A 49 -13.60 0.91 13.28
N PRO A 50 -13.74 0.04 14.31
CA PRO A 50 -14.92 0.00 15.18
C PRO A 50 -15.18 1.29 15.96
N ASP A 51 -14.12 2.06 16.21
CA ASP A 51 -14.13 3.38 16.84
C ASP A 51 -14.47 4.53 15.86
N GLY A 52 -14.74 4.20 14.59
CA GLY A 52 -14.94 5.18 13.52
C GLY A 52 -13.66 5.81 12.98
N GLY A 53 -12.49 5.46 13.53
CA GLY A 53 -11.19 5.93 13.05
C GLY A 53 -10.83 5.38 11.67
N TRP A 54 -9.95 6.07 10.95
CA TRP A 54 -9.38 5.54 9.71
C TRP A 54 -8.27 4.53 10.02
N ARG A 55 -8.27 3.42 9.27
CA ARG A 55 -7.22 2.40 9.27
C ARG A 55 -6.73 2.16 7.86
N GLY A 56 -5.44 1.93 7.70
CA GLY A 56 -4.83 1.54 6.44
C GLY A 56 -4.42 0.07 6.47
N ARG A 57 -4.80 -0.71 5.46
CA ARG A 57 -4.26 -2.06 5.26
C ARG A 57 -2.87 -1.92 4.65
N VAL A 58 -1.85 -2.42 5.34
CA VAL A 58 -0.45 -2.28 4.95
C VAL A 58 0.23 -3.64 4.82
N ALA A 59 1.19 -3.73 3.92
CA ALA A 59 2.13 -4.84 3.82
C ALA A 59 3.57 -4.33 3.99
N TYR A 60 4.37 -4.98 4.83
CA TYR A 60 5.77 -4.63 5.07
C TYR A 60 6.60 -5.82 5.52
N ALA A 61 7.91 -5.76 5.28
CA ALA A 61 8.84 -6.77 5.76
C ALA A 61 9.33 -6.42 7.16
N ALA A 62 9.26 -7.37 8.09
CA ALA A 62 9.77 -7.25 9.45
C ALA A 62 10.84 -8.30 9.72
N ARG A 63 11.82 -7.97 10.58
CA ARG A 63 12.80 -8.96 11.07
C ARG A 63 12.30 -9.55 12.38
N THR A 64 12.31 -10.87 12.48
CA THR A 64 12.03 -11.58 13.74
C THR A 64 13.23 -11.50 14.67
N SER A 65 13.04 -11.85 15.94
CA SER A 65 14.14 -11.97 16.92
C SER A 65 15.17 -13.02 16.54
N ALA A 66 14.80 -14.02 15.73
CA ALA A 66 15.72 -15.04 15.20
C ALA A 66 16.54 -14.55 14.00
N GLY A 67 16.24 -13.36 13.46
CA GLY A 67 16.93 -12.77 12.31
C GLY A 67 16.28 -13.04 10.96
N ASP A 68 15.23 -13.85 10.92
CA ASP A 68 14.45 -14.12 9.70
C ASP A 68 13.65 -12.90 9.25
N VAL A 69 13.41 -12.79 7.95
CA VAL A 69 12.52 -11.76 7.39
C VAL A 69 11.16 -12.38 7.11
N VAL A 70 10.11 -11.76 7.66
CA VAL A 70 8.72 -12.15 7.43
C VAL A 70 7.95 -11.02 6.76
N LEU A 71 6.98 -11.37 5.91
CA LEU A 71 6.01 -10.42 5.37
C LEU A 71 4.85 -10.29 6.36
N VAL A 72 4.62 -9.09 6.85
CA VAL A 72 3.49 -8.74 7.71
C VAL A 72 2.45 -8.03 6.87
N GLU A 73 1.20 -8.47 6.98
CA GLU A 73 0.05 -7.78 6.41
C GLU A 73 -0.98 -7.54 7.51
N CYS A 74 -1.34 -6.27 7.76
CA CYS A 74 -2.22 -5.90 8.85
C CYS A 74 -2.97 -4.59 8.60
N TRP A 75 -3.96 -4.31 9.45
CA TRP A 75 -4.64 -3.00 9.49
C TRP A 75 -4.02 -2.12 10.58
N ALA A 76 -3.27 -1.10 10.17
CA ALA A 76 -2.70 -0.10 11.07
C ALA A 76 -3.64 1.11 11.25
N THR A 77 -3.55 1.81 12.37
CA THR A 77 -4.26 3.09 12.55
C THR A 77 -3.67 4.13 11.59
N ALA A 78 -4.49 5.06 11.08
CA ALA A 78 -3.98 6.12 10.22
C ALA A 78 -2.90 6.98 10.90
N LEU A 79 -2.94 7.10 12.24
CA LEU A 79 -1.94 7.82 13.05
C LEU A 79 -0.56 7.16 13.03
N ALA A 80 -0.49 5.85 12.77
CA ALA A 80 0.77 5.11 12.65
C ALA A 80 1.35 5.14 11.22
N LEU A 81 0.68 5.79 10.26
CA LEU A 81 1.08 5.81 8.87
C LEU A 81 1.64 7.18 8.48
N ALA A 82 2.84 7.19 7.91
CA ALA A 82 3.46 8.41 7.38
C ALA A 82 3.76 8.27 5.88
N PRO A 83 3.60 9.33 5.06
CA PRO A 83 3.98 9.29 3.66
C PRO A 83 5.48 8.99 3.46
N LEU A 84 5.80 8.22 2.42
CA LEU A 84 7.18 8.13 1.95
C LEU A 84 7.51 9.40 1.15
N ALA A 85 8.31 10.29 1.72
CA ALA A 85 8.91 11.38 0.95
C ALA A 85 9.99 10.78 0.02
N PRO A 86 10.01 11.14 -1.28
CA PRO A 86 11.09 10.71 -2.16
C PRO A 86 12.43 11.24 -1.62
N PRO A 87 13.51 10.45 -1.71
CA PRO A 87 14.84 10.94 -1.39
C PRO A 87 15.15 12.14 -2.28
N ARG A 88 15.64 13.23 -1.69
CA ARG A 88 16.18 14.36 -2.46
C ARG A 88 17.50 13.89 -3.05
N LEU A 89 17.52 13.65 -4.37
CA LEU A 89 18.77 13.47 -5.10
C LEU A 89 19.45 14.85 -5.12
N GLY A 90 20.57 14.96 -4.42
CA GLY A 90 21.44 16.15 -4.42
C GLY A 90 22.37 16.17 -5.62
#